data_AF-A0A2V2VE37-F1
#
_entry.id   AF-A0A2V2VE37-F1
#
_cell.length_a   1.000
_cell.length_b   1.000
_cell.length_c   1.000
_cell.angle_alpha   90.00
_cell.angle_beta   90.00
_cell.angle_gamma   90.00
#
_symmetry.space_group_name_H-M   'P 1'
#
loop_
_entity.id
_entity.type
_entity.pdbx_description
1 polymer ?
#
loop_
_entity_poly.entity_id
_entity_poly.type
_entity_poly.pdbx_seq_one_letter_code
_entity_poly.pdbx_strand_id
1 'polypeptide(L)'
;MPGGSMRVQGGNAESQASAVPQGDGQRRARQGFESETDEPDETRRRVEEARRPQWTLLSRVEDVMLEGSTSRTNMKLNDFLRNHVGGRAAVDEDHNVTMEMFVQDPEMFIQNERLLRIITALLSYKELEAIYKLHCEGVFSLWQWNIYERKDTATHFARGKLDAAISQVLNEERRETEESRWAEEWARRRQKVELTVATTIKDVLFRGRVRVMEMQLNDFLVMELDGMGILPANRNVLLKDFVKDSARYIHGTFLLLEMQASNHYKRMERAVRDEMDMEEDVLRLYERSVDNLLKWSLAAEEVKRSVHCITKHFLDAAFIELMSSVTMSAPMKLEGCYESVYNARWSHVVEVCDGEKTGLEVREGEAPQSWNYRAVGRTLEMDDGVQQSGALRSRLMVLASEKGWPYSWNLKGVESAFDCHVNCEVERVWRIVRNDLTKWFSPDAGDYFKPKKRLLIGTPGIGKSMNAGSYLLYQLLHYDVEKLQMVVYFIGRQSFLFDKITKTVSLYMDDPGIVNVVKIFSLRGVKGYCIYDAALACRQPPAGLPCKGWGMIVVTPPDKNEY
;
A
#
# COMPACT_ATOMS: atom_id res chain seq x y z
N MET A 1 -29.14 37.37 -26.64
CA MET A 1 -29.47 38.74 -26.20
C MET A 1 -29.60 38.72 -24.68
N PRO A 2 -29.03 39.66 -23.90
CA PRO A 2 -28.18 40.83 -24.23
C PRO A 2 -26.69 40.55 -23.86
N GLY A 3 -25.64 41.30 -24.25
CA GLY A 3 -25.43 42.75 -24.40
C GLY A 3 -25.03 43.33 -23.03
N GLY A 4 -23.89 43.96 -22.78
CA GLY A 4 -22.67 44.34 -23.50
C GLY A 4 -21.82 45.20 -22.53
N SER A 5 -20.51 45.35 -22.75
CA SER A 5 -19.77 46.56 -22.32
C SER A 5 -18.41 46.62 -23.02
N MET A 6 -18.12 47.80 -23.54
CA MET A 6 -16.94 48.23 -24.29
C MET A 6 -16.06 49.11 -23.39
N ARG A 7 -14.74 48.98 -23.50
CA ARG A 7 -13.66 50.01 -23.41
C ARG A 7 -12.34 49.26 -23.25
N VAL A 8 -11.35 49.27 -24.16
CA VAL A 8 -10.65 50.33 -24.94
C VAL A 8 -9.86 51.30 -24.08
N GLN A 9 -8.53 51.20 -24.20
CA GLN A 9 -7.44 52.19 -24.20
C GLN A 9 -6.23 51.55 -23.53
N GLY A 10 -5.02 51.53 -24.05
CA GLY A 10 -4.31 52.19 -25.17
C GLY A 10 -2.82 51.90 -24.89
N GLY A 11 -1.85 52.00 -25.80
CA GLY A 11 -1.81 52.46 -27.18
C GLY A 11 -0.36 52.33 -27.69
N ASN A 12 -0.24 52.52 -29.02
CA ASN A 12 0.90 52.95 -29.85
C ASN A 12 2.26 52.23 -29.74
N ALA A 13 2.80 51.62 -30.81
CA ALA A 13 3.12 52.09 -32.19
C ALA A 13 4.24 53.16 -32.17
N GLU A 14 5.29 53.15 -33.00
CA GLU A 14 5.45 52.93 -34.45
C GLU A 14 6.92 52.47 -34.73
N SER A 15 7.23 51.53 -35.64
CA SER A 15 7.31 51.61 -37.12
C SER A 15 8.21 52.71 -37.68
N GLN A 16 9.27 52.34 -38.43
CA GLN A 16 9.54 52.87 -39.79
C GLN A 16 10.69 52.11 -40.51
N ALA A 17 10.47 51.93 -41.83
CA ALA A 17 11.32 51.36 -42.88
C ALA A 17 12.51 52.30 -43.24
N SER A 18 13.42 52.10 -44.20
CA SER A 18 13.42 51.50 -45.54
C SER A 18 14.86 51.61 -46.13
N ALA A 19 15.28 50.73 -47.05
CA ALA A 19 15.98 51.07 -48.32
C ALA A 19 16.63 49.84 -49.02
N VAL A 20 16.51 49.79 -50.35
CA VAL A 20 17.16 48.90 -51.35
C VAL A 20 17.87 49.84 -52.35
N PRO A 21 19.03 49.53 -52.99
CA PRO A 21 19.03 48.98 -54.37
C PRO A 21 20.23 48.10 -54.84
N GLN A 22 19.90 47.20 -55.79
CA GLN A 22 20.60 46.67 -56.99
C GLN A 22 22.14 46.64 -57.13
N GLY A 23 22.66 45.51 -57.66
CA GLY A 23 23.95 45.42 -58.35
C GLY A 23 24.31 43.99 -58.81
N ASP A 24 24.55 43.82 -60.12
CA ASP A 24 24.79 42.59 -60.88
C ASP A 24 26.04 41.76 -60.50
N GLY A 25 26.03 40.46 -60.87
CA GLY A 25 27.28 39.77 -61.27
C GLY A 25 27.51 38.33 -60.80
N GLN A 26 27.04 37.36 -61.60
CA GLN A 26 27.81 36.15 -62.01
C GLN A 26 28.16 35.06 -60.95
N ARG A 27 27.40 33.94 -60.93
CA ARG A 27 27.79 32.63 -61.54
C ARG A 27 26.91 31.45 -61.05
N ARG A 28 26.39 30.72 -62.06
CA ARG A 28 26.05 29.28 -62.15
C ARG A 28 24.84 28.73 -61.38
N ALA A 29 23.78 28.54 -62.17
CA ALA A 29 23.05 27.30 -62.45
C ALA A 29 22.98 26.20 -61.38
N ARG A 30 21.73 25.89 -61.02
CA ARG A 30 21.23 24.87 -60.11
C ARG A 30 20.96 23.56 -60.86
N GLN A 31 21.20 22.42 -60.19
CA GLN A 31 20.35 21.21 -60.07
C GLN A 31 21.07 19.86 -60.29
N GLY A 32 20.93 18.97 -59.31
CA GLY A 32 21.21 17.54 -59.45
C GLY A 32 21.35 16.72 -58.17
N PHE A 33 20.33 16.75 -57.28
CA PHE A 33 19.99 15.75 -56.25
C PHE A 33 21.07 15.25 -55.26
N GLU A 34 21.08 15.85 -54.07
CA GLU A 34 21.33 15.12 -52.82
C GLU A 34 20.07 14.29 -52.49
N SER A 35 20.21 12.97 -52.40
CA SER A 35 19.37 12.16 -51.52
C SER A 35 20.26 11.69 -50.37
N GLU A 36 20.45 12.58 -49.40
CA GLU A 36 20.83 12.16 -48.05
C GLU A 36 19.75 11.20 -47.57
N THR A 37 20.09 9.91 -47.58
CA THR A 37 19.34 8.92 -46.86
C THR A 37 19.85 9.02 -45.43
N ASP A 38 19.18 9.83 -44.61
CA ASP A 38 19.32 9.80 -43.16
C ASP A 38 18.87 8.41 -42.68
N GLU A 39 19.82 7.48 -42.67
CA GLU A 39 19.64 6.19 -42.04
C GLU A 39 19.64 6.45 -40.52
N PRO A 40 18.55 6.11 -39.79
CA PRO A 40 18.43 6.52 -38.39
C PRO A 40 19.49 5.82 -37.54
N ASP A 41 20.05 6.52 -36.56
CA ASP A 41 21.07 6.03 -35.61
C ASP A 41 20.72 4.67 -34.97
N GLU A 42 19.43 4.35 -34.88
CA GLU A 42 18.91 3.06 -34.41
C GLU A 42 19.34 1.87 -35.30
N THR A 43 19.51 2.09 -36.61
CA THR A 43 19.94 1.06 -37.57
C THR A 43 21.45 0.82 -37.45
N ARG A 44 22.25 1.88 -37.25
CA ARG A 44 23.68 1.75 -36.94
C ARG A 44 23.91 1.06 -35.60
N ARG A 45 23.14 1.43 -34.57
CA ARG A 45 23.21 0.79 -33.25
C ARG A 45 22.86 -0.70 -33.32
N ARG A 46 21.81 -1.09 -34.07
CA ARG A 46 21.45 -2.50 -34.29
C ARG A 46 22.48 -3.29 -35.10
N VAL A 47 23.13 -2.66 -36.09
CA VAL A 47 24.17 -3.30 -36.91
C VAL A 47 25.50 -3.42 -36.15
N GLU A 48 25.82 -2.49 -35.24
CA GLU A 48 26.95 -2.60 -34.31
C GLU A 48 26.68 -3.60 -33.17
N GLU A 49 25.46 -3.64 -32.62
CA GLU A 49 25.05 -4.63 -31.61
C GLU A 49 25.07 -6.06 -32.19
N ALA A 50 24.69 -6.25 -33.45
CA ALA A 50 24.73 -7.56 -34.13
C ALA A 50 26.16 -8.07 -34.46
N ARG A 51 27.20 -7.25 -34.27
CA ARG A 51 28.60 -7.59 -34.59
C ARG A 51 29.52 -7.76 -33.37
N ARG A 52 29.03 -7.53 -32.15
CA ARG A 52 29.81 -7.75 -30.93
C ARG A 52 29.83 -9.25 -30.57
N PRO A 53 30.98 -9.84 -30.21
CA PRO A 53 31.01 -11.21 -29.72
C PRO A 53 30.14 -11.37 -28.47
N GLN A 54 29.22 -12.32 -28.51
CA GLN A 54 28.45 -12.71 -27.33
C GLN A 54 29.30 -13.64 -26.47
N TRP A 55 30.03 -13.06 -25.53
CA TRP A 55 30.78 -13.82 -24.53
C TRP A 55 29.82 -14.56 -23.60
N THR A 56 30.29 -15.68 -23.05
CA THR A 56 29.62 -16.42 -21.97
C THR A 56 30.66 -16.76 -20.90
N LEU A 57 30.24 -17.14 -19.69
CA LEU A 57 31.20 -17.59 -18.67
C LEU A 57 32.03 -18.82 -19.11
N LEU A 58 31.58 -19.56 -20.14
CA LEU A 58 32.30 -20.69 -20.74
C LEU A 58 33.25 -20.29 -21.87
N SER A 59 33.27 -19.03 -22.29
CA SER A 59 34.19 -18.54 -23.30
C SER A 59 35.63 -18.72 -22.83
N ARG A 60 36.49 -19.17 -23.74
CA ARG A 60 37.90 -19.42 -23.44
C ARG A 60 38.63 -18.10 -23.26
N VAL A 61 39.60 -18.08 -22.35
CA VAL A 61 40.48 -16.92 -22.14
C VAL A 61 41.17 -16.54 -23.45
N GLU A 62 41.60 -17.53 -24.24
CA GLU A 62 42.19 -17.31 -25.57
C GLU A 62 41.27 -16.50 -26.50
N ASP A 63 39.99 -16.86 -26.57
CA ASP A 63 39.03 -16.25 -27.49
C ASP A 63 38.79 -14.78 -27.13
N VAL A 64 38.66 -14.48 -25.84
CA VAL A 64 38.45 -13.13 -25.31
C VAL A 64 39.71 -12.28 -25.45
N MET A 65 40.87 -12.85 -25.10
CA MET A 65 42.15 -12.14 -25.14
C MET A 65 42.58 -11.81 -26.56
N LEU A 66 42.27 -12.68 -27.51
CA LEU A 66 42.62 -12.53 -28.93
C LEU A 66 41.47 -11.94 -29.76
N GLU A 67 40.42 -11.40 -29.11
CA GLU A 67 39.34 -10.69 -29.81
C GLU A 67 39.89 -9.57 -30.69
N GLY A 68 39.61 -9.64 -32.00
CA GLY A 68 40.12 -8.68 -33.00
C GLY A 68 41.61 -8.83 -33.35
N SER A 69 42.32 -9.80 -32.76
CA SER A 69 43.72 -10.09 -33.08
C SER A 69 43.83 -11.06 -34.26
N THR A 70 44.90 -10.91 -35.05
CA THR A 70 45.26 -11.88 -36.09
C THR A 70 46.08 -13.06 -35.53
N SER A 71 46.52 -12.96 -34.27
CA SER A 71 47.32 -13.98 -33.59
C SER A 71 46.47 -15.15 -33.13
N ARG A 72 47.04 -16.36 -33.16
CA ARG A 72 46.43 -17.58 -32.62
C ARG A 72 47.46 -18.36 -31.82
N THR A 73 47.04 -19.00 -30.75
CA THR A 73 47.89 -19.88 -29.91
C THR A 73 48.52 -21.02 -30.72
N ASN A 74 47.77 -21.55 -31.69
CA ASN A 74 48.22 -22.61 -32.60
C ASN A 74 48.98 -22.12 -33.85
N MET A 75 49.23 -20.81 -34.00
CA MET A 75 50.01 -20.27 -35.11
C MET A 75 51.47 -20.76 -35.03
N LYS A 76 52.10 -21.06 -36.16
CA LYS A 76 53.54 -21.39 -36.19
C LYS A 76 54.42 -20.15 -36.05
N LEU A 77 55.61 -20.31 -35.49
CA LEU A 77 56.58 -19.24 -35.30
C LEU A 77 56.91 -18.50 -36.61
N ASN A 78 57.13 -19.21 -37.72
CA ASN A 78 57.39 -18.57 -39.01
C ASN A 78 56.18 -17.78 -39.55
N ASP A 79 54.96 -18.23 -39.27
CA ASP A 79 53.75 -17.49 -39.67
C ASP A 79 53.63 -16.20 -38.84
N PHE A 80 53.94 -16.27 -37.54
CA PHE A 80 53.99 -15.11 -36.66
C PHE A 80 55.05 -14.08 -37.11
N LEU A 81 56.27 -14.54 -37.43
CA LEU A 81 57.36 -13.69 -37.90
C LEU A 81 57.01 -12.99 -39.22
N ARG A 82 56.39 -13.71 -40.16
CA ARG A 82 55.93 -13.13 -41.42
C ARG A 82 54.87 -12.05 -41.22
N ASN A 83 53.94 -12.28 -40.28
CA ASN A 83 52.83 -11.37 -40.01
C ASN A 83 53.22 -10.11 -39.21
N HIS A 84 54.21 -10.21 -38.31
CA HIS A 84 54.49 -9.13 -37.35
C HIS A 84 55.91 -8.53 -37.41
N VAL A 85 56.88 -9.23 -38.00
CA VAL A 85 58.29 -8.77 -38.09
C VAL A 85 58.69 -8.46 -39.54
N GLY A 86 58.14 -9.21 -40.51
CA GLY A 86 58.30 -8.99 -41.94
C GLY A 86 58.87 -10.21 -42.67
N GLY A 87 58.55 -10.36 -43.96
CA GLY A 87 58.75 -11.60 -44.74
C GLY A 87 60.20 -12.11 -44.94
N ARG A 88 61.22 -11.43 -44.39
CA ARG A 88 62.63 -11.89 -44.37
C ARG A 88 63.05 -12.53 -43.05
N ALA A 89 62.25 -12.46 -41.99
CA ALA A 89 62.50 -13.15 -40.73
C ALA A 89 61.87 -14.54 -40.79
N ALA A 90 62.70 -15.59 -40.75
CA ALA A 90 62.28 -16.98 -40.67
C ALA A 90 63.32 -17.79 -39.91
N VAL A 91 62.87 -18.80 -39.18
CA VAL A 91 63.69 -19.85 -38.57
C VAL A 91 63.63 -21.12 -39.41
N ASP A 92 64.62 -21.99 -39.23
CA ASP A 92 64.68 -23.30 -39.89
C ASP A 92 63.47 -24.17 -39.52
N GLU A 93 63.16 -25.15 -40.36
CA GLU A 93 61.96 -25.98 -40.23
C GLU A 93 61.89 -26.73 -38.89
N ASP A 94 63.05 -27.14 -38.37
CA ASP A 94 63.20 -27.80 -37.05
C ASP A 94 62.87 -26.87 -35.87
N HIS A 95 62.94 -25.55 -36.06
CA HIS A 95 62.66 -24.53 -35.04
C HIS A 95 61.30 -23.87 -35.24
N ASN A 96 60.55 -24.26 -36.28
CA ASN A 96 59.24 -23.69 -36.63
C ASN A 96 58.10 -24.31 -35.81
N VAL A 97 58.16 -24.12 -34.49
CA VAL A 97 57.19 -24.63 -33.52
C VAL A 97 55.93 -23.76 -33.43
N THR A 98 54.90 -24.22 -32.70
CA THR A 98 53.74 -23.38 -32.37
C THR A 98 54.13 -22.23 -31.46
N MET A 99 53.40 -21.13 -31.53
CA MET A 99 53.62 -19.99 -30.65
C MET A 99 53.44 -20.37 -29.18
N GLU A 100 52.54 -21.30 -28.87
CA GLU A 100 52.40 -21.88 -27.53
C GLU A 100 53.69 -22.52 -27.01
N MET A 101 54.41 -23.27 -27.85
CA MET A 101 55.70 -23.89 -27.48
C MET A 101 56.83 -22.86 -27.41
N PHE A 102 56.83 -21.90 -28.34
CA PHE A 102 57.83 -20.84 -28.40
C PHE A 102 57.80 -19.91 -27.19
N VAL A 103 56.61 -19.54 -26.70
CA VAL A 103 56.41 -18.62 -25.57
C VAL A 103 56.93 -19.21 -24.24
N GLN A 104 57.03 -20.54 -24.12
CA GLN A 104 57.53 -21.18 -22.90
C GLN A 104 59.02 -20.92 -22.69
N ASP A 105 59.80 -21.02 -23.77
CA ASP A 105 61.25 -20.81 -23.77
C ASP A 105 61.73 -20.28 -25.14
N PRO A 106 61.63 -18.96 -25.38
CA PRO A 106 61.98 -18.37 -26.68
C PRO A 106 63.45 -18.48 -27.04
N GLU A 107 64.34 -18.54 -26.03
CA GLU A 107 65.79 -18.61 -26.21
C GLU A 107 66.23 -19.95 -26.77
N MET A 108 65.45 -21.02 -26.53
CA MET A 108 65.64 -22.34 -27.12
C MET A 108 65.53 -22.33 -28.66
N PHE A 109 64.65 -21.48 -29.21
CA PHE A 109 64.31 -21.49 -30.64
C PHE A 109 64.96 -20.36 -31.43
N ILE A 110 65.30 -19.23 -30.79
CA ILE A 110 65.94 -18.07 -31.43
C ILE A 110 67.14 -17.62 -30.60
N GLN A 111 68.35 -17.93 -31.07
CA GLN A 111 69.60 -17.49 -30.45
C GLN A 111 69.94 -16.01 -30.75
N ASN A 112 69.27 -15.39 -31.73
CA ASN A 112 69.51 -14.00 -32.08
C ASN A 112 68.83 -13.06 -31.07
N GLU A 113 69.61 -12.57 -30.10
CA GLU A 113 69.13 -11.68 -29.04
C GLU A 113 68.41 -10.42 -29.57
N ARG A 114 68.86 -9.86 -30.70
CA ARG A 114 68.23 -8.66 -31.27
C ARG A 114 66.85 -8.97 -31.84
N LEU A 115 66.72 -10.10 -32.52
CA LEU A 115 65.43 -10.57 -33.04
C LEU A 115 64.49 -10.93 -31.89
N LEU A 116 65.01 -11.59 -30.85
CA LEU A 116 64.23 -11.95 -29.68
C LEU A 116 63.70 -10.73 -28.91
N ARG A 117 64.52 -9.67 -28.77
CA ARG A 117 64.07 -8.39 -28.20
C ARG A 117 62.98 -7.72 -29.03
N ILE A 118 63.04 -7.84 -30.35
CA ILE A 118 61.99 -7.31 -31.23
C ILE A 118 60.71 -8.10 -31.03
N ILE A 119 60.78 -9.43 -31.03
CA ILE A 119 59.62 -10.31 -30.88
C ILE A 119 58.94 -10.11 -29.52
N THR A 120 59.70 -10.13 -28.42
CA THR A 120 59.16 -9.98 -27.06
C THR A 120 58.61 -8.58 -26.78
N ALA A 121 59.02 -7.57 -27.56
CA ALA A 121 58.45 -6.23 -27.49
C ALA A 121 57.07 -6.11 -28.18
N LEU A 122 56.71 -7.04 -29.08
CA LEU A 122 55.44 -7.01 -29.82
C LEU A 122 54.24 -7.25 -28.90
N LEU A 123 53.16 -6.49 -29.15
CA LEU A 123 51.90 -6.66 -28.43
C LEU A 123 51.34 -8.07 -28.61
N SER A 124 51.38 -8.60 -29.84
CA SER A 124 50.91 -9.94 -30.19
C SER A 124 51.66 -11.06 -29.45
N TYR A 125 52.96 -10.88 -29.19
CA TYR A 125 53.72 -11.82 -28.36
C TYR A 125 53.30 -11.72 -26.88
N LYS A 126 53.17 -10.50 -26.36
CA LYS A 126 52.72 -10.26 -24.97
C LYS A 126 51.30 -10.78 -24.70
N GLU A 127 50.43 -10.73 -25.70
CA GLU A 127 49.09 -11.34 -25.66
C GLU A 127 49.18 -12.87 -25.46
N LEU A 128 50.00 -13.54 -26.26
CA LEU A 128 50.21 -14.99 -26.17
C LEU A 128 50.95 -15.40 -24.89
N GLU A 129 51.91 -14.60 -24.43
CA GLU A 129 52.61 -14.80 -23.16
C GLU A 129 51.68 -14.69 -21.95
N ALA A 130 50.77 -13.71 -21.94
CA ALA A 130 49.80 -13.56 -20.86
C ALA A 130 48.80 -14.72 -20.82
N ILE A 131 48.33 -15.19 -21.98
CA ILE A 131 47.46 -16.37 -22.10
C ILE A 131 48.17 -17.61 -21.54
N TYR A 132 49.41 -17.84 -21.95
CA TYR A 132 50.20 -18.98 -21.46
C TYR A 132 50.36 -18.94 -19.94
N LYS A 133 50.70 -17.79 -19.36
CA LYS A 133 50.81 -17.63 -17.90
C LYS A 133 49.49 -17.95 -17.18
N LEU A 134 48.37 -17.49 -17.71
CA LEU A 134 47.04 -17.81 -17.15
C LEU A 134 46.73 -19.31 -17.24
N HIS A 135 47.09 -19.98 -18.33
CA HIS A 135 46.94 -21.43 -18.47
C HIS A 135 47.82 -22.21 -17.48
N CYS A 136 49.06 -21.76 -17.25
CA CYS A 136 49.92 -22.34 -16.22
C CYS A 136 49.33 -22.21 -14.81
N GLU A 137 48.59 -21.12 -14.57
CA GLU A 137 47.85 -20.88 -13.32
C GLU A 137 46.48 -21.59 -13.29
N GLY A 138 46.11 -22.33 -14.35
CA GLY A 138 44.89 -23.12 -14.43
C GLY A 138 43.65 -22.34 -14.88
N VAL A 139 43.82 -21.14 -15.43
CA VAL A 139 42.74 -20.24 -15.86
C VAL A 139 42.52 -20.32 -17.37
N PHE A 140 41.55 -21.11 -17.82
CA PHE A 140 41.27 -21.37 -19.24
C PHE A 140 39.97 -20.72 -19.74
N SER A 141 39.09 -20.30 -18.84
CA SER A 141 37.76 -19.76 -19.14
C SER A 141 37.45 -18.48 -18.36
N LEU A 142 36.50 -17.68 -18.83
CA LEU A 142 36.01 -16.50 -18.11
C LEU A 142 35.47 -16.85 -16.72
N TRP A 143 34.84 -18.01 -16.56
CA TRP A 143 34.41 -18.51 -15.25
C TRP A 143 35.59 -18.68 -14.28
N GLN A 144 36.66 -19.37 -14.72
CA GLN A 144 37.86 -19.55 -13.89
C GLN A 144 38.51 -18.22 -13.56
N TRP A 145 38.54 -17.29 -14.52
CA TRP A 145 39.00 -15.93 -14.27
C TRP A 145 38.13 -15.23 -13.22
N ASN A 146 36.80 -15.40 -13.25
CA ASN A 146 35.91 -14.75 -12.28
C ASN A 146 36.26 -15.10 -10.83
N ILE A 147 36.50 -16.39 -10.56
CA ILE A 147 36.82 -16.92 -9.22
C ILE A 147 38.32 -16.93 -8.89
N TYR A 148 39.18 -16.42 -9.79
CA TYR A 148 40.61 -16.40 -9.57
C TYR A 148 40.97 -15.34 -8.52
N GLU A 149 41.61 -15.74 -7.42
CA GLU A 149 41.94 -14.82 -6.31
C GLU A 149 43.12 -13.89 -6.64
N ARG A 150 44.10 -14.37 -7.42
CA ARG A 150 45.36 -13.68 -7.71
C ARG A 150 45.28 -12.83 -8.99
N LYS A 151 44.18 -12.10 -9.21
CA LYS A 151 44.04 -11.24 -10.41
C LYS A 151 45.11 -10.16 -10.53
N ASP A 152 45.81 -9.84 -9.44
CA ASP A 152 46.92 -8.91 -9.37
C ASP A 152 48.23 -9.44 -9.97
N THR A 153 48.38 -10.77 -10.11
CA THR A 153 49.57 -11.37 -10.78
C THR A 153 49.47 -11.33 -12.30
N ALA A 154 48.25 -11.22 -12.83
CA ALA A 154 48.00 -11.11 -14.25
C ALA A 154 48.46 -9.75 -14.81
N THR A 155 48.84 -9.73 -16.09
CA THR A 155 49.23 -8.47 -16.74
C THR A 155 48.03 -7.53 -16.81
N HIS A 156 48.24 -6.21 -16.61
CA HIS A 156 47.18 -5.22 -16.57
C HIS A 156 46.23 -5.27 -17.79
N PHE A 157 46.75 -5.50 -19.00
CA PHE A 157 45.89 -5.58 -20.20
C PHE A 157 45.04 -6.87 -20.21
N ALA A 158 45.58 -7.99 -19.72
CA ALA A 158 44.87 -9.26 -19.67
C ALA A 158 43.69 -9.18 -18.69
N ARG A 159 43.97 -8.64 -17.50
CA ARG A 159 42.96 -8.30 -16.50
C ARG A 159 41.90 -7.38 -17.08
N GLY A 160 42.29 -6.29 -17.75
CA GLY A 160 41.36 -5.34 -18.35
C GLY A 160 40.43 -5.95 -19.39
N LYS A 161 40.94 -6.80 -20.30
CA LYS A 161 40.12 -7.48 -21.31
C LYS A 161 39.15 -8.49 -20.68
N LEU A 162 39.63 -9.33 -19.77
CA LEU A 162 38.81 -10.36 -19.14
C LEU A 162 37.76 -9.77 -18.19
N ASP A 163 38.08 -8.74 -17.42
CA ASP A 163 37.13 -8.02 -16.54
C ASP A 163 36.07 -7.27 -17.37
N ALA A 164 36.45 -6.70 -18.52
CA ALA A 164 35.50 -6.10 -19.45
C ALA A 164 34.55 -7.14 -20.07
N ALA A 165 35.06 -8.31 -20.43
CA ALA A 165 34.23 -9.40 -20.95
C ALA A 165 33.26 -9.95 -19.89
N ILE A 166 33.72 -10.18 -18.65
CA ILE A 166 32.83 -10.53 -17.53
C ILE A 166 31.76 -9.46 -17.34
N SER A 167 32.14 -8.18 -17.36
CA SER A 167 31.17 -7.08 -17.20
C SER A 167 30.13 -7.07 -18.32
N GLN A 168 30.52 -7.41 -19.57
CA GLN A 168 29.57 -7.52 -20.68
C GLN A 168 28.61 -8.69 -20.48
N VAL A 169 29.10 -9.87 -20.08
CA VAL A 169 28.28 -11.06 -19.82
C VAL A 169 27.24 -10.76 -18.72
N LEU A 170 27.69 -10.21 -17.59
CA LEU A 170 26.81 -9.91 -16.45
C LEU A 170 25.80 -8.80 -16.78
N ASN A 171 26.20 -7.79 -17.58
CA ASN A 171 25.30 -6.70 -17.95
C ASN A 171 24.25 -7.11 -18.99
N GLU A 172 24.58 -7.98 -19.96
CA GLU A 172 23.59 -8.46 -20.92
C GLU A 172 22.60 -9.44 -20.27
N GLU A 173 23.08 -10.34 -19.38
CA GLU A 173 22.19 -11.18 -18.56
C GLU A 173 21.28 -10.33 -17.65
N ARG A 174 21.79 -9.21 -17.10
CA ARG A 174 20.96 -8.21 -16.40
C ARG A 174 19.92 -7.58 -17.31
N ARG A 175 20.30 -7.10 -18.51
CA ARG A 175 19.40 -6.36 -19.40
C ARG A 175 18.23 -7.23 -19.92
N GLU A 176 18.45 -8.52 -20.09
CA GLU A 176 17.41 -9.50 -20.44
C GLU A 176 16.46 -9.82 -19.27
N THR A 177 16.92 -9.70 -18.02
CA THR A 177 16.15 -10.03 -16.81
C THR A 177 15.52 -8.83 -16.11
N GLU A 178 16.15 -7.65 -16.14
CA GLU A 178 15.85 -6.48 -15.33
C GLU A 178 14.72 -5.59 -15.89
N GLU A 179 14.82 -5.10 -17.13
CA GLU A 179 14.10 -3.85 -17.44
C GLU A 179 12.61 -4.02 -17.77
N SER A 180 12.19 -5.14 -18.37
CA SER A 180 10.79 -5.31 -18.81
C SER A 180 9.90 -5.97 -17.77
N ARG A 181 10.39 -7.01 -17.08
CA ARG A 181 9.59 -7.73 -16.07
C ARG A 181 9.48 -6.95 -14.77
N TRP A 182 10.58 -6.37 -14.29
CA TRP A 182 10.58 -5.69 -13.00
C TRP A 182 9.97 -4.29 -13.07
N ALA A 183 10.18 -3.50 -14.12
CA ALA A 183 9.61 -2.15 -14.20
C ALA A 183 8.07 -2.16 -14.32
N GLU A 184 7.50 -3.05 -15.13
CA GLU A 184 6.04 -3.21 -15.27
C GLU A 184 5.38 -3.76 -13.99
N GLU A 185 6.12 -4.58 -13.24
CA GLU A 185 5.62 -5.23 -12.04
C GLU A 185 5.81 -4.31 -10.81
N TRP A 186 6.91 -3.55 -10.71
CA TRP A 186 7.08 -2.43 -9.76
C TRP A 186 6.08 -1.29 -10.00
N ALA A 187 5.76 -0.97 -11.26
CA ALA A 187 4.74 0.02 -11.61
C ALA A 187 3.33 -0.44 -11.21
N ARG A 188 2.99 -1.73 -11.39
CA ARG A 188 1.76 -2.33 -10.83
C ARG A 188 1.75 -2.35 -9.30
N ARG A 189 2.90 -2.60 -8.65
CA ARG A 189 3.06 -2.72 -7.18
C ARG A 189 2.96 -1.41 -6.40
N ARG A 190 3.18 -0.24 -7.03
CA ARG A 190 2.93 1.08 -6.40
C ARG A 190 1.47 1.48 -6.33
N GLN A 191 0.57 0.71 -6.94
CA GLN A 191 -0.86 0.94 -6.76
C GLN A 191 -1.23 0.48 -5.35
N LYS A 192 -1.29 1.46 -4.44
CA LYS A 192 -1.72 1.29 -3.05
C LYS A 192 -3.19 0.86 -3.06
N VAL A 193 -3.45 -0.44 -3.22
CA VAL A 193 -4.80 -1.00 -3.09
C VAL A 193 -5.22 -0.76 -1.64
N GLU A 194 -6.35 -0.09 -1.41
CA GLU A 194 -6.85 0.13 -0.05
C GLU A 194 -7.00 -1.23 0.67
N LEU A 195 -6.49 -1.32 1.90
CA LEU A 195 -6.79 -2.47 2.75
C LEU A 195 -8.28 -2.43 3.08
N THR A 196 -8.96 -3.56 2.89
CA THR A 196 -10.33 -3.74 3.36
C THR A 196 -10.38 -4.85 4.40
N VAL A 197 -11.48 -4.88 5.16
CA VAL A 197 -11.76 -5.89 6.18
C VAL A 197 -11.75 -7.32 5.61
N ALA A 198 -12.04 -7.48 4.31
CA ALA A 198 -12.08 -8.75 3.59
C ALA A 198 -10.73 -9.14 2.93
N THR A 199 -9.68 -8.33 3.06
CA THR A 199 -8.36 -8.63 2.47
C THR A 199 -7.82 -9.94 3.05
N THR A 200 -7.44 -10.86 2.18
CA THR A 200 -6.96 -12.19 2.62
C THR A 200 -5.60 -12.08 3.31
N ILE A 201 -5.30 -13.00 4.22
CA ILE A 201 -4.00 -13.02 4.93
C ILE A 201 -2.84 -13.17 3.95
N LYS A 202 -3.00 -14.01 2.92
CA LYS A 202 -2.01 -14.17 1.85
C LYS A 202 -1.77 -12.85 1.11
N ASP A 203 -2.84 -12.15 0.76
CA ASP A 203 -2.72 -10.84 0.09
C ASP A 203 -2.10 -9.79 0.99
N VAL A 204 -2.26 -9.87 2.31
CA VAL A 204 -1.61 -8.94 3.26
C VAL A 204 -0.11 -9.21 3.36
N LEU A 205 0.29 -10.48 3.49
CA LEU A 205 1.70 -10.86 3.70
C LEU A 205 2.54 -10.69 2.43
N PHE A 206 1.98 -11.06 1.28
CA PHE A 206 2.69 -11.04 0.00
C PHE A 206 2.28 -9.87 -0.90
N ARG A 207 1.60 -8.86 -0.33
CA ARG A 207 1.07 -7.70 -1.07
C ARG A 207 2.17 -6.95 -1.81
N GLY A 208 2.09 -6.94 -3.14
CA GLY A 208 2.94 -6.09 -3.97
C GLY A 208 4.43 -6.32 -3.78
N ARG A 209 4.84 -7.48 -3.24
CA ARG A 209 6.24 -7.86 -3.06
C ARG A 209 6.64 -8.84 -4.13
N VAL A 210 7.89 -8.75 -4.56
CA VAL A 210 8.51 -9.85 -5.30
C VAL A 210 8.81 -10.93 -4.28
N ARG A 211 8.34 -12.15 -4.54
CA ARG A 211 8.67 -13.29 -3.68
C ARG A 211 10.10 -13.69 -3.94
N VAL A 212 11.00 -13.32 -3.04
CA VAL A 212 12.43 -13.63 -3.15
C VAL A 212 12.64 -15.15 -3.22
N MET A 213 11.83 -15.91 -2.49
CA MET A 213 11.85 -17.38 -2.49
C MET A 213 11.54 -18.00 -3.87
N GLU A 214 10.88 -17.26 -4.77
CA GLU A 214 10.55 -17.69 -6.14
C GLU A 214 11.54 -17.19 -7.19
N MET A 215 12.58 -16.46 -6.79
CA MET A 215 13.66 -16.07 -7.68
C MET A 215 14.51 -17.30 -8.04
N GLN A 216 15.01 -17.34 -9.28
CA GLN A 216 15.97 -18.36 -9.69
C GLN A 216 17.34 -18.07 -9.07
N LEU A 217 18.08 -19.12 -8.73
CA LEU A 217 19.41 -19.01 -8.14
C LEU A 217 20.34 -18.20 -9.05
N ASN A 218 20.40 -18.51 -10.35
CA ASN A 218 21.29 -17.82 -11.27
C ASN A 218 20.99 -16.31 -11.34
N ASP A 219 19.71 -15.92 -11.39
CA ASP A 219 19.31 -14.50 -11.37
C ASP A 219 19.87 -13.78 -10.14
N PHE A 220 19.78 -14.40 -8.96
CA PHE A 220 20.36 -13.86 -7.73
C PHE A 220 21.89 -13.77 -7.79
N LEU A 221 22.56 -14.82 -8.27
CA LEU A 221 24.03 -14.85 -8.33
C LEU A 221 24.57 -13.78 -9.28
N VAL A 222 23.96 -13.60 -10.45
CA VAL A 222 24.32 -12.53 -11.40
C VAL A 222 24.07 -11.15 -10.78
N MET A 223 22.90 -10.95 -10.18
CA MET A 223 22.45 -9.62 -9.78
C MET A 223 23.13 -9.10 -8.50
N GLU A 224 23.37 -9.98 -7.52
CA GLU A 224 23.79 -9.63 -6.15
C GLU A 224 25.16 -10.19 -5.75
N LEU A 225 25.73 -11.12 -6.52
CA LEU A 225 27.02 -11.75 -6.23
C LEU A 225 27.98 -11.73 -7.43
N ASP A 226 27.78 -10.86 -8.42
CA ASP A 226 28.66 -10.71 -9.61
C ASP A 226 28.94 -12.05 -10.34
N GLY A 227 27.93 -12.93 -10.37
CA GLY A 227 28.03 -14.27 -10.95
C GLY A 227 28.86 -15.27 -10.14
N MET A 228 29.31 -14.91 -8.93
CA MET A 228 29.96 -15.82 -8.00
C MET A 228 29.00 -16.98 -7.69
N GLY A 229 29.45 -18.22 -7.90
CA GLY A 229 28.63 -19.42 -7.68
C GLY A 229 27.95 -19.98 -8.93
N ILE A 230 27.97 -19.27 -10.06
CA ILE A 230 27.46 -19.81 -11.34
C ILE A 230 28.45 -20.84 -11.83
N LEU A 231 28.07 -22.12 -11.86
CA LEU A 231 28.84 -23.18 -12.49
C LEU A 231 27.99 -23.85 -13.57
N PRO A 232 28.59 -24.28 -14.70
CA PRO A 232 27.86 -25.05 -15.72
C PRO A 232 27.24 -26.36 -15.19
N ALA A 233 27.76 -26.91 -14.10
CA ALA A 233 27.21 -28.10 -13.44
C ALA A 233 26.07 -27.80 -12.45
N ASN A 234 25.90 -26.54 -12.04
CA ASN A 234 24.90 -26.17 -11.04
C ASN A 234 23.52 -26.08 -11.69
N ARG A 235 22.52 -26.69 -11.03
CA ARG A 235 21.13 -26.59 -11.47
C ARG A 235 20.56 -25.24 -11.06
N ASN A 236 19.98 -24.53 -12.01
CA ASN A 236 19.25 -23.30 -11.74
C ASN A 236 17.90 -23.64 -11.05
N VAL A 237 17.86 -23.50 -9.74
CA VAL A 237 16.70 -23.82 -8.90
C VAL A 237 16.13 -22.56 -8.24
N LEU A 238 14.92 -22.66 -7.68
CA LEU A 238 14.34 -21.57 -6.90
C LEU A 238 15.11 -21.38 -5.59
N LEU A 239 15.22 -20.14 -5.13
CA LEU A 239 15.93 -19.84 -3.88
C LEU A 239 15.35 -20.58 -2.67
N LYS A 240 14.03 -20.84 -2.63
CA LYS A 240 13.39 -21.65 -1.59
C LYS A 240 13.93 -23.08 -1.49
N ASP A 241 14.32 -23.66 -2.62
CA ASP A 241 14.84 -25.04 -2.68
C ASP A 241 16.34 -25.05 -2.44
N PHE A 242 17.03 -24.01 -2.89
CA PHE A 242 18.45 -23.80 -2.61
C PHE A 242 18.73 -23.57 -1.12
N VAL A 243 17.98 -22.69 -0.44
CA VAL A 243 18.18 -22.39 0.99
C VAL A 243 17.94 -23.60 1.89
N LYS A 244 17.08 -24.54 1.48
CA LYS A 244 16.85 -25.80 2.21
C LYS A 244 18.07 -26.71 2.22
N ASP A 245 18.82 -26.75 1.11
CA ASP A 245 19.94 -27.67 0.92
C ASP A 245 20.94 -27.11 -0.10
N SER A 246 21.68 -26.07 0.31
CA SER A 246 22.58 -25.33 -0.59
C SER A 246 23.78 -26.14 -1.05
N ALA A 247 24.26 -27.06 -0.20
CA ALA A 247 25.37 -27.97 -0.49
C ALA A 247 25.06 -28.97 -1.63
N ARG A 248 23.78 -29.28 -1.85
CA ARG A 248 23.35 -30.14 -2.97
C ARG A 248 23.48 -29.47 -4.33
N TYR A 249 23.40 -28.14 -4.37
CA TYR A 249 23.42 -27.39 -5.63
C TYR A 249 24.79 -26.77 -5.90
N ILE A 250 25.54 -26.39 -4.87
CA ILE A 250 26.90 -25.85 -4.99
C ILE A 250 27.87 -26.82 -4.32
N HIS A 251 28.58 -27.58 -5.15
CA HIS A 251 29.44 -28.68 -4.70
C HIS A 251 30.82 -28.21 -4.20
N GLY A 252 31.23 -26.97 -4.52
CA GLY A 252 32.47 -26.39 -4.05
C GLY A 252 32.35 -25.93 -2.59
N THR A 253 32.88 -26.72 -1.65
CA THR A 253 32.78 -26.43 -0.21
C THR A 253 33.35 -25.05 0.16
N PHE A 254 34.49 -24.67 -0.43
CA PHE A 254 35.12 -23.37 -0.18
C PHE A 254 34.30 -22.20 -0.79
N LEU A 255 33.81 -22.38 -2.01
CA LEU A 255 32.99 -21.40 -2.71
C LEU A 255 31.66 -21.14 -1.98
N LEU A 256 30.99 -22.20 -1.50
CA LEU A 256 29.74 -22.04 -0.74
C LEU A 256 29.98 -21.30 0.58
N LEU A 257 31.10 -21.54 1.26
CA LEU A 257 31.47 -20.82 2.49
C LEU A 257 31.71 -19.34 2.22
N GLU A 258 32.40 -19.01 1.12
CA GLU A 258 32.64 -17.63 0.72
C GLU A 258 31.33 -16.90 0.38
N MET A 259 30.44 -17.55 -0.38
CA MET A 259 29.11 -17.03 -0.65
C MET A 259 28.32 -16.80 0.64
N GLN A 260 28.31 -17.77 1.56
CA GLN A 260 27.62 -17.66 2.86
C GLN A 260 28.22 -16.58 3.76
N ALA A 261 29.50 -16.24 3.59
CA ALA A 261 30.12 -15.15 4.32
C ALA A 261 29.59 -13.77 3.86
N SER A 262 29.18 -13.66 2.59
CA SER A 262 28.67 -12.42 1.99
C SER A 262 27.41 -11.88 2.68
N ASN A 263 27.36 -10.55 2.83
CA ASN A 263 26.18 -9.86 3.36
C ASN A 263 24.97 -9.98 2.44
N HIS A 264 25.17 -10.05 1.12
CA HIS A 264 24.10 -10.20 0.14
C HIS A 264 23.42 -11.56 0.30
N TYR A 265 24.21 -12.63 0.44
CA TYR A 265 23.69 -13.97 0.71
C TYR A 265 22.91 -14.02 2.02
N LYS A 266 23.46 -13.49 3.14
CA LYS A 266 22.78 -13.50 4.45
C LYS A 266 21.45 -12.76 4.43
N ARG A 267 21.34 -11.66 3.69
CA ARG A 267 20.08 -10.92 3.51
C ARG A 267 19.07 -11.72 2.71
N MET A 268 19.51 -12.31 1.59
CA MET A 268 18.68 -13.18 0.76
C MET A 268 18.18 -14.39 1.56
N GLU A 269 19.07 -15.09 2.26
CA GLU A 269 18.71 -16.29 3.02
C GLU A 269 17.67 -15.97 4.08
N ARG A 270 17.86 -14.87 4.82
CA ARG A 270 16.87 -14.41 5.80
C ARG A 270 15.53 -14.13 5.14
N ALA A 271 15.51 -13.37 4.04
CA ALA A 271 14.27 -13.03 3.34
C ALA A 271 13.53 -14.28 2.84
N VAL A 272 14.25 -15.25 2.28
CA VAL A 272 13.67 -16.51 1.81
C VAL A 272 13.10 -17.32 2.97
N ARG A 273 13.82 -17.45 4.09
CA ARG A 273 13.33 -18.14 5.29
C ARG A 273 12.09 -17.46 5.87
N ASP A 274 12.13 -16.13 6.00
CA ASP A 274 11.01 -15.33 6.47
C ASP A 274 9.76 -15.51 5.58
N GLU A 275 9.92 -15.54 4.26
CA GLU A 275 8.81 -15.79 3.31
C GLU A 275 8.26 -17.22 3.42
N MET A 276 9.14 -18.22 3.60
CA MET A 276 8.73 -19.61 3.82
C MET A 276 7.94 -19.78 5.13
N ASP A 277 8.40 -19.17 6.21
CA ASP A 277 7.72 -19.16 7.51
C ASP A 277 6.34 -18.51 7.41
N MET A 278 6.22 -17.41 6.65
CA MET A 278 4.93 -16.78 6.35
C MET A 278 3.99 -17.70 5.55
N GLU A 279 4.51 -18.43 4.54
CA GLU A 279 3.69 -19.34 3.74
C GLU A 279 3.17 -20.53 4.57
N GLU A 280 4.00 -21.06 5.47
CA GLU A 280 3.58 -22.07 6.45
C GLU A 280 2.52 -21.52 7.41
N ASP A 281 2.71 -20.31 7.93
CA ASP A 281 1.73 -19.66 8.81
C ASP A 281 0.39 -19.42 8.13
N VAL A 282 0.39 -19.04 6.85
CA VAL A 282 -0.84 -18.87 6.06
C VAL A 282 -1.64 -20.18 6.03
N LEU A 283 -0.97 -21.30 5.76
CA LEU A 283 -1.63 -22.62 5.72
C LEU A 283 -2.22 -22.98 7.10
N ARG A 284 -1.44 -22.81 8.17
CA ARG A 284 -1.91 -23.05 9.55
C ARG A 284 -3.08 -22.16 9.95
N LEU A 285 -3.08 -20.90 9.50
CA LEU A 285 -4.18 -19.96 9.75
C LEU A 285 -5.45 -20.36 9.00
N TYR A 286 -5.33 -20.83 7.75
CA TYR A 286 -6.47 -21.35 7.00
C TYR A 286 -7.08 -22.60 7.65
N GLU A 287 -6.28 -23.53 8.16
CA GLU A 287 -6.77 -24.70 8.93
C GLU A 287 -7.60 -24.27 10.14
N ARG A 288 -7.22 -23.16 10.78
CA ARG A 288 -7.95 -22.55 11.90
C ARG A 288 -9.07 -21.59 11.46
N SER A 289 -9.43 -21.60 10.18
CA SER A 289 -10.46 -20.74 9.56
C SER A 289 -10.19 -19.23 9.63
N VAL A 290 -8.94 -18.83 9.88
CA VAL A 290 -8.46 -17.44 9.89
C VAL A 290 -7.94 -17.12 8.49
N ASP A 291 -8.79 -16.57 7.61
CA ASP A 291 -8.47 -16.39 6.18
C ASP A 291 -8.28 -14.93 5.74
N ASN A 292 -8.67 -13.98 6.58
CA ASN A 292 -8.61 -12.55 6.30
C ASN A 292 -8.21 -11.74 7.53
N LEU A 293 -7.90 -10.46 7.31
CA LEU A 293 -7.37 -9.54 8.32
C LEU A 293 -8.35 -9.31 9.49
N LEU A 294 -9.67 -9.36 9.24
CA LEU A 294 -10.67 -9.30 10.30
C LEU A 294 -10.62 -10.54 11.20
N LYS A 295 -10.63 -11.73 10.61
CA LYS A 295 -10.54 -12.97 11.37
C LYS A 295 -9.22 -13.06 12.13
N TRP A 296 -8.12 -12.54 11.59
CA TRP A 296 -6.87 -12.39 12.33
C TRP A 296 -7.04 -11.53 13.58
N SER A 297 -7.70 -10.38 13.47
CA SER A 297 -7.94 -9.51 14.64
C SER A 297 -8.76 -10.17 15.75
N LEU A 298 -9.72 -11.03 15.36
CA LEU A 298 -10.62 -11.77 16.26
C LEU A 298 -10.04 -13.12 16.71
N ALA A 299 -8.90 -13.56 16.15
CA ALA A 299 -8.31 -14.84 16.47
C ALA A 299 -7.90 -14.89 17.95
N ALA A 300 -8.08 -16.06 18.57
CA ALA A 300 -7.65 -16.28 19.95
C ALA A 300 -6.13 -16.06 20.09
N GLU A 301 -5.68 -15.58 21.25
CA GLU A 301 -4.26 -15.32 21.49
C GLU A 301 -3.39 -16.58 21.34
N GLU A 302 -3.94 -17.77 21.59
CA GLU A 302 -3.27 -19.03 21.30
C GLU A 302 -2.97 -19.20 19.80
N VAL A 303 -3.91 -18.84 18.92
CA VAL A 303 -3.72 -18.88 17.46
C VAL A 303 -2.68 -17.85 17.03
N LYS A 304 -2.73 -16.63 17.59
CA LYS A 304 -1.75 -15.58 17.28
C LYS A 304 -0.35 -15.91 17.77
N ARG A 305 -0.20 -16.67 18.85
CA ARG A 305 1.09 -17.16 19.37
C ARG A 305 1.66 -18.33 18.59
N SER A 306 0.83 -19.11 17.89
CA SER A 306 1.30 -20.24 17.06
C SER A 306 1.93 -19.82 15.73
N VAL A 307 1.83 -18.53 15.37
CA VAL A 307 2.34 -17.95 14.14
C VAL A 307 3.71 -17.32 14.37
N HIS A 308 4.60 -17.34 13.38
CA HIS A 308 5.92 -16.73 13.51
C HIS A 308 5.82 -15.22 13.78
N CYS A 309 6.78 -14.70 14.55
CA CYS A 309 6.79 -13.30 14.97
C CYS A 309 6.70 -12.33 13.79
N ILE A 310 7.37 -12.63 12.67
CA ILE A 310 7.36 -11.76 11.49
C ILE A 310 5.97 -11.68 10.86
N THR A 311 5.30 -12.82 10.68
CA THR A 311 3.93 -12.90 10.17
C THR A 311 2.97 -12.15 11.06
N LYS A 312 3.06 -12.36 12.39
CA LYS A 312 2.27 -11.63 13.38
C LYS A 312 2.46 -10.12 13.25
N HIS A 313 3.71 -9.65 13.20
CA HIS A 313 4.02 -8.23 13.05
C HIS A 313 3.41 -7.63 11.77
N PHE A 314 3.48 -8.34 10.65
CA PHE A 314 2.89 -7.85 9.40
C PHE A 314 1.37 -7.77 9.47
N LEU A 315 0.70 -8.80 10.00
CA LEU A 315 -0.76 -8.81 10.12
C LEU A 315 -1.26 -7.76 11.12
N ASP A 316 -0.57 -7.58 12.25
CA ASP A 316 -0.90 -6.54 13.22
C ASP A 316 -0.68 -5.15 12.64
N ALA A 317 0.44 -4.91 11.93
CA ALA A 317 0.71 -3.65 11.26
C ALA A 317 -0.32 -3.34 10.16
N ALA A 318 -0.67 -4.32 9.34
CA ALA A 318 -1.70 -4.16 8.31
C ALA A 318 -3.08 -3.90 8.92
N PHE A 319 -3.40 -4.52 10.06
CA PHE A 319 -4.63 -4.22 10.78
C PHE A 319 -4.64 -2.78 11.31
N ILE A 320 -3.51 -2.29 11.85
CA ILE A 320 -3.36 -0.89 12.26
C ILE A 320 -3.50 0.06 11.07
N GLU A 321 -2.91 -0.28 9.91
CA GLU A 321 -3.04 0.51 8.68
C GLU A 321 -4.49 0.53 8.19
N LEU A 322 -5.19 -0.60 8.18
CA LEU A 322 -6.62 -0.69 7.87
C LEU A 322 -7.43 0.20 8.82
N MET A 323 -7.15 0.14 10.12
CA MET A 323 -7.83 1.00 11.09
C MET A 323 -7.51 2.47 10.82
N SER A 324 -6.28 2.80 10.47
CA SER A 324 -5.84 4.18 10.19
C SER A 324 -6.44 4.72 8.89
N SER A 325 -6.59 3.89 7.84
CA SER A 325 -7.22 4.27 6.58
C SER A 325 -8.73 4.45 6.71
N VAL A 326 -9.40 3.58 7.47
CA VAL A 326 -10.81 3.79 7.87
C VAL A 326 -10.95 5.04 8.75
N THR A 327 -9.90 5.38 9.50
CA THR A 327 -9.81 6.59 10.34
C THR A 327 -9.28 7.81 9.58
N MET A 328 -9.02 7.76 8.26
CA MET A 328 -8.52 8.92 7.49
C MET A 328 -9.55 10.06 7.34
N SER A 329 -10.81 9.86 7.75
CA SER A 329 -11.58 10.97 8.31
C SER A 329 -11.30 11.00 9.82
N ALA A 330 -10.21 11.64 10.23
CA ALA A 330 -9.86 11.73 11.66
C ALA A 330 -11.11 12.25 12.40
N PRO A 331 -11.72 11.46 13.31
CA PRO A 331 -12.94 11.89 13.93
C PRO A 331 -12.65 13.16 14.71
N MET A 332 -13.41 14.22 14.44
CA MET A 332 -13.28 15.44 15.20
C MET A 332 -13.81 15.12 16.61
N LYS A 333 -12.92 15.05 17.60
CA LYS A 333 -13.32 14.88 19.00
C LYS A 333 -14.00 16.17 19.45
N LEU A 334 -15.27 16.06 19.79
CA LEU A 334 -16.03 17.21 20.29
C LEU A 334 -15.88 17.28 21.81
N GLU A 335 -14.86 18.02 22.24
CA GLU A 335 -14.51 18.15 23.66
C GLU A 335 -15.65 18.80 24.46
N GLY A 336 -16.02 18.20 25.58
CA GLY A 336 -17.09 18.67 26.48
C GLY A 336 -18.52 18.46 25.95
N CYS A 337 -18.73 17.98 24.73
CA CYS A 337 -20.07 17.69 24.21
C CYS A 337 -20.72 16.48 24.89
N TYR A 338 -19.94 15.46 25.26
CA TYR A 338 -20.45 14.30 26.03
C TYR A 338 -21.02 14.78 27.36
N GLU A 339 -20.20 15.48 28.14
CA GLU A 339 -20.57 15.99 29.47
C GLU A 339 -21.73 16.98 29.41
N SER A 340 -21.81 17.79 28.35
CA SER A 340 -22.91 18.75 28.20
C SER A 340 -24.26 18.09 27.93
N VAL A 341 -24.28 17.00 27.17
CA VAL A 341 -25.51 16.22 26.94
C VAL A 341 -25.85 15.38 28.17
N TYR A 342 -24.84 14.76 28.79
CA TYR A 342 -25.04 13.90 29.97
C TYR A 342 -25.52 14.72 31.19
N ASN A 343 -24.96 15.91 31.43
CA ASN A 343 -25.31 16.77 32.56
C ASN A 343 -26.41 17.81 32.21
N ALA A 344 -27.22 17.55 31.17
CA ALA A 344 -28.30 18.45 30.78
C ALA A 344 -29.28 18.66 31.95
N ARG A 345 -29.71 19.91 32.16
CA ARG A 345 -30.52 20.32 33.30
C ARG A 345 -32.00 20.20 32.98
N TRP A 346 -32.76 19.68 33.94
CA TRP A 346 -34.21 19.58 33.85
C TRP A 346 -34.90 20.86 34.33
N SER A 347 -35.91 21.27 33.57
CA SER A 347 -36.94 22.21 33.99
C SER A 347 -38.29 21.67 33.56
N HIS A 348 -39.37 22.04 34.25
CA HIS A 348 -40.71 21.60 33.90
C HIS A 348 -41.72 22.75 33.98
N VAL A 349 -42.68 22.72 33.07
CA VAL A 349 -43.76 23.71 32.99
C VAL A 349 -44.99 23.12 33.65
N VAL A 350 -45.45 23.78 34.71
CA VAL A 350 -46.69 23.44 35.42
C VAL A 350 -47.77 24.46 35.15
N GLU A 351 -48.98 23.96 35.01
CA GLU A 351 -50.19 24.77 35.01
C GLU A 351 -50.53 25.18 36.45
N VAL A 352 -50.53 26.48 36.72
CA VAL A 352 -50.93 27.06 38.01
C VAL A 352 -52.32 27.68 37.83
N CYS A 353 -53.27 27.26 38.65
CA CYS A 353 -54.66 27.72 38.59
C CYS A 353 -54.96 28.71 39.72
N ASP A 354 -54.78 30.00 39.46
CA ASP A 354 -55.15 31.08 40.39
C ASP A 354 -56.49 31.73 39.99
N GLY A 355 -57.58 30.99 40.20
CA GLY A 355 -58.96 31.50 40.10
C GLY A 355 -59.48 31.67 38.67
N GLU A 356 -59.17 32.77 37.98
CA GLU A 356 -59.75 33.13 36.67
C GLU A 356 -58.75 33.14 35.51
N LYS A 357 -57.45 33.00 35.77
CA LYS A 357 -56.42 32.88 34.73
C LYS A 357 -55.54 31.66 34.98
N THR A 358 -55.50 30.78 33.99
CA THR A 358 -54.54 29.69 33.91
C THR A 358 -53.18 30.24 33.54
N GLY A 359 -52.24 30.24 34.49
CA GLY A 359 -50.84 30.62 34.26
C GLY A 359 -49.95 29.40 33.99
N LEU A 360 -48.86 29.61 33.25
CA LEU A 360 -47.80 28.61 33.09
C LEU A 360 -46.57 29.08 33.88
N GLU A 361 -46.10 28.26 34.82
CA GLU A 361 -44.89 28.53 35.60
C GLU A 361 -43.80 27.51 35.22
N VAL A 362 -42.58 27.98 34.99
CA VAL A 362 -41.41 27.12 34.77
C VAL A 362 -40.72 26.89 36.11
N ARG A 363 -40.57 25.64 36.50
CA ARG A 363 -39.86 25.23 37.71
C ARG A 363 -38.60 24.46 37.34
N GLU A 364 -37.51 24.70 38.06
CA GLU A 364 -36.28 23.95 37.91
C GLU A 364 -36.41 22.55 38.53
N GLY A 365 -35.72 21.57 37.94
CA GLY A 365 -35.71 20.17 38.37
C GLY A 365 -36.65 19.26 37.57
N GLU A 366 -36.46 17.95 37.75
CA GLU A 366 -37.30 16.93 37.15
C GLU A 366 -38.71 16.96 37.75
N ALA A 367 -39.74 16.72 36.92
CA ALA A 367 -41.12 16.79 37.38
C ALA A 367 -41.43 15.67 38.41
N PRO A 368 -42.04 15.98 39.57
CA PRO A 368 -42.34 14.99 40.62
C PRO A 368 -43.33 13.89 40.20
N GLN A 369 -44.19 14.16 39.21
CA GLN A 369 -45.14 13.21 38.63
C GLN A 369 -45.11 13.33 37.10
N SER A 370 -44.71 12.25 36.43
CA SER A 370 -44.75 12.15 34.96
C SER A 370 -46.14 11.72 34.46
N TRP A 371 -46.42 11.91 33.18
CA TRP A 371 -47.71 11.54 32.56
C TRP A 371 -48.07 10.06 32.79
N ASN A 372 -49.35 9.80 33.03
CA ASN A 372 -49.88 8.45 33.18
C ASN A 372 -50.22 7.85 31.81
N TYR A 373 -49.89 6.56 31.64
CA TYR A 373 -50.17 5.82 30.42
C TYR A 373 -50.80 4.47 30.73
N ARG A 374 -51.79 4.09 29.93
CA ARG A 374 -52.40 2.76 29.93
C ARG A 374 -51.85 1.92 28.79
N ALA A 375 -51.69 0.61 29.01
CA ALA A 375 -51.26 -0.31 27.97
C ALA A 375 -52.46 -0.70 27.08
N VAL A 376 -52.35 -0.45 25.78
CA VAL A 376 -53.34 -0.88 24.78
C VAL A 376 -52.61 -1.77 23.77
N GLY A 377 -52.73 -3.09 23.94
CA GLY A 377 -52.05 -4.08 23.10
C GLY A 377 -50.52 -3.98 23.17
N ARG A 378 -49.85 -3.67 22.04
CA ARG A 378 -48.39 -3.44 21.95
C ARG A 378 -47.99 -1.97 22.06
N THR A 379 -48.96 -1.08 22.27
CA THR A 379 -48.78 0.38 22.35
C THR A 379 -49.14 0.89 23.75
N LEU A 380 -48.64 2.07 24.09
CA LEU A 380 -49.05 2.81 25.29
C LEU A 380 -49.97 3.94 24.84
N GLU A 381 -51.08 4.20 25.52
CA GLU A 381 -51.89 5.40 25.30
C GLU A 381 -51.83 6.27 26.54
N MET A 382 -51.93 7.59 26.38
CA MET A 382 -52.09 8.49 27.51
C MET A 382 -53.41 8.16 28.22
N ASP A 383 -53.38 8.10 29.55
CA ASP A 383 -54.56 7.84 30.36
C ASP A 383 -55.17 9.18 30.80
N ASP A 384 -56.06 9.70 29.97
CA ASP A 384 -56.78 10.98 30.13
C ASP A 384 -58.17 10.83 30.77
N GLY A 385 -58.63 9.58 30.96
CA GLY A 385 -59.88 9.25 31.61
C GLY A 385 -59.74 9.25 33.14
N VAL A 386 -60.20 10.32 33.78
CA VAL A 386 -60.41 10.45 35.24
C VAL A 386 -59.15 10.82 36.05
N GLN A 387 -58.68 12.07 35.95
CA GLN A 387 -57.78 12.66 36.95
C GLN A 387 -58.43 13.90 37.58
N GLN A 388 -58.47 13.90 38.92
CA GLN A 388 -59.13 14.91 39.75
C GLN A 388 -58.59 16.33 39.47
N SER A 389 -59.51 17.28 39.35
CA SER A 389 -59.23 18.72 39.28
C SER A 389 -58.49 19.18 40.55
N GLY A 390 -57.19 19.48 40.42
CA GLY A 390 -56.37 20.03 41.51
C GLY A 390 -54.89 19.61 41.52
N ALA A 391 -54.48 18.57 40.79
CA ALA A 391 -53.08 18.16 40.70
C ALA A 391 -52.29 19.09 39.74
N LEU A 392 -51.08 19.50 40.14
CA LEU A 392 -50.15 20.28 39.29
C LEU A 392 -49.90 19.53 37.99
N ARG A 393 -50.43 20.06 36.87
CA ARG A 393 -50.31 19.42 35.56
C ARG A 393 -48.99 19.79 34.93
N SER A 394 -48.06 18.84 34.84
CA SER A 394 -46.87 18.99 34.00
C SER A 394 -47.29 18.90 32.54
N ARG A 395 -47.24 20.03 31.82
CA ARG A 395 -47.60 20.10 30.40
C ARG A 395 -46.42 19.90 29.48
N LEU A 396 -45.22 20.26 29.95
CA LEU A 396 -43.99 20.17 29.18
C LEU A 396 -42.80 20.03 30.12
N MET A 397 -41.84 19.18 29.78
CA MET A 397 -40.52 19.17 30.42
C MET A 397 -39.49 19.71 29.42
N VAL A 398 -38.42 20.30 29.92
CA VAL A 398 -37.38 20.93 29.13
C VAL A 398 -36.03 20.44 29.62
N LEU A 399 -35.20 19.99 28.70
CA LEU A 399 -33.81 19.60 28.94
C LEU A 399 -32.88 20.64 28.30
N ALA A 400 -32.18 21.40 29.13
CA ALA A 400 -31.23 22.41 28.69
C ALA A 400 -29.80 21.84 28.69
N SER A 401 -29.14 21.85 27.53
CA SER A 401 -27.74 21.44 27.38
C SER A 401 -26.86 22.65 27.03
N GLU A 402 -25.79 22.90 27.78
CA GLU A 402 -24.92 24.08 27.63
C GLU A 402 -24.30 24.22 26.22
N LYS A 403 -23.95 23.10 25.59
CA LYS A 403 -23.43 23.04 24.21
C LYS A 403 -24.51 22.68 23.20
N GLY A 404 -25.76 22.51 23.63
CA GLY A 404 -26.89 22.10 22.80
C GLY A 404 -26.85 20.61 22.44
N TRP A 405 -27.57 20.27 21.38
CA TRP A 405 -27.83 18.88 20.97
C TRP A 405 -27.19 18.57 19.62
N PRO A 406 -27.00 17.28 19.25
CA PRO A 406 -26.44 16.92 17.94
C PRO A 406 -27.11 17.60 16.75
N TYR A 407 -28.42 17.86 16.84
CA TYR A 407 -29.19 18.58 15.82
C TYR A 407 -28.80 20.06 15.71
N SER A 408 -28.41 20.72 16.81
CA SER A 408 -28.04 22.14 16.84
C SER A 408 -26.56 22.40 16.53
N TRP A 409 -25.68 21.40 16.69
CA TRP A 409 -24.22 21.56 16.47
C TRP A 409 -23.82 21.95 15.04
N ASN A 410 -24.72 21.85 14.05
CA ASN A 410 -24.44 22.19 12.65
C ASN A 410 -25.07 23.53 12.18
N LEU A 411 -25.95 24.14 12.99
CA LEU A 411 -26.64 25.37 12.62
C LEU A 411 -25.76 26.59 12.94
N LYS A 412 -24.84 26.94 12.03
CA LYS A 412 -24.08 28.21 12.11
C LYS A 412 -25.07 29.38 12.17
N GLY A 413 -25.11 30.08 13.31
CA GLY A 413 -25.90 31.29 13.51
C GLY A 413 -27.25 31.12 14.22
N VAL A 414 -27.56 29.94 14.79
CA VAL A 414 -28.76 29.76 15.62
C VAL A 414 -28.34 29.67 17.10
N GLU A 415 -28.29 30.82 17.76
CA GLU A 415 -27.97 30.99 19.19
C GLU A 415 -29.08 30.47 20.14
N SER A 416 -30.09 29.76 19.65
CA SER A 416 -31.37 29.60 20.39
C SER A 416 -31.92 28.18 20.51
N ALA A 417 -31.16 27.12 20.19
CA ALA A 417 -31.63 25.73 20.25
C ALA A 417 -30.91 24.87 21.30
N PHE A 418 -30.80 25.37 22.54
CA PHE A 418 -30.20 24.64 23.67
C PHE A 418 -31.19 23.71 24.39
N ASP A 419 -32.49 23.96 24.20
CA ASP A 419 -33.56 23.36 24.97
C ASP A 419 -34.29 22.28 24.18
N CYS A 420 -34.34 21.07 24.73
CA CYS A 420 -35.10 19.94 24.21
C CYS A 420 -36.45 19.87 24.93
N HIS A 421 -37.55 20.06 24.20
CA HIS A 421 -38.91 20.09 24.76
C HIS A 421 -39.54 18.69 24.75
N VAL A 422 -39.70 18.09 25.92
CA VAL A 422 -40.28 16.76 26.13
C VAL A 422 -41.76 16.89 26.48
N ASN A 423 -42.62 16.38 25.61
CA ASN A 423 -44.05 16.22 25.87
C ASN A 423 -44.40 14.74 26.11
N CYS A 424 -45.68 14.45 26.34
CA CYS A 424 -46.15 13.09 26.57
C CYS A 424 -45.82 12.12 25.41
N GLU A 425 -45.90 12.56 24.15
CA GLU A 425 -45.57 11.69 23.01
C GLU A 425 -44.07 11.38 22.94
N VAL A 426 -43.19 12.33 23.23
CA VAL A 426 -41.74 12.11 23.31
C VAL A 426 -41.41 11.13 24.45
N GLU A 427 -42.03 11.30 25.61
CA GLU A 427 -41.88 10.38 26.75
C GLU A 427 -42.40 8.98 26.42
N ARG A 428 -43.52 8.88 25.71
CA ARG A 428 -44.07 7.61 25.22
C ARG A 428 -43.09 6.88 24.31
N VAL A 429 -42.39 7.58 23.41
CA VAL A 429 -41.35 6.97 22.55
C VAL A 429 -40.22 6.39 23.39
N TRP A 430 -39.74 7.13 24.40
CA TRP A 430 -38.71 6.61 25.31
C TRP A 430 -39.19 5.38 26.08
N ARG A 431 -40.39 5.39 26.67
CA ARG A 431 -40.94 4.22 27.38
C ARG A 431 -40.99 2.98 26.49
N ILE A 432 -41.35 3.15 25.22
CA ILE A 432 -41.37 2.09 24.22
C ILE A 432 -39.95 1.53 23.95
N VAL A 433 -38.96 2.41 23.75
CA VAL A 433 -37.56 2.01 23.55
C VAL A 433 -36.98 1.35 24.79
N ARG A 434 -37.22 1.92 25.98
CA ARG A 434 -36.82 1.38 27.28
C ARG A 434 -37.38 -0.02 27.49
N ASN A 435 -38.66 -0.25 27.19
CA ASN A 435 -39.28 -1.57 27.29
C ASN A 435 -38.62 -2.60 26.37
N ASP A 436 -38.16 -2.20 25.19
CA ASP A 436 -37.40 -3.10 24.31
C ASP A 436 -36.00 -3.38 24.85
N LEU A 437 -35.29 -2.38 25.38
CA LEU A 437 -33.98 -2.57 26.00
C LEU A 437 -34.09 -3.51 27.21
N THR A 438 -35.08 -3.30 28.08
CA THR A 438 -35.31 -4.17 29.24
C THR A 438 -35.60 -5.62 28.83
N LYS A 439 -36.38 -5.82 27.77
CA LYS A 439 -36.63 -7.17 27.21
C LYS A 439 -35.37 -7.78 26.59
N TRP A 440 -34.58 -6.96 25.90
CA TRP A 440 -33.35 -7.41 25.24
C TRP A 440 -32.25 -7.80 26.25
N PHE A 441 -32.16 -7.09 27.38
CA PHE A 441 -31.18 -7.36 28.45
C PHE A 441 -31.74 -8.20 29.60
N SER A 442 -32.88 -8.86 29.42
CA SER A 442 -33.46 -9.74 30.45
C SER A 442 -32.60 -11.00 30.61
N PRO A 443 -32.38 -11.51 31.85
CA PRO A 443 -31.69 -12.78 32.08
C PRO A 443 -32.38 -13.98 31.40
N ASP A 444 -33.72 -13.96 31.30
CA ASP A 444 -34.54 -15.03 30.74
C ASP A 444 -34.65 -15.00 29.20
N ALA A 445 -33.73 -14.30 28.55
CA ALA A 445 -33.81 -14.02 27.12
C ALA A 445 -33.41 -15.24 26.27
N GLY A 446 -34.38 -16.05 25.86
CA GLY A 446 -34.20 -17.02 24.76
C GLY A 446 -33.89 -16.36 23.41
N ASP A 447 -33.68 -17.15 22.36
CA ASP A 447 -33.24 -16.70 21.01
C ASP A 447 -34.16 -15.67 20.30
N TYR A 448 -35.34 -15.41 20.86
CA TYR A 448 -36.34 -14.46 20.33
C TYR A 448 -36.08 -13.00 20.75
N PHE A 449 -35.24 -12.73 21.75
CA PHE A 449 -34.98 -11.38 22.25
C PHE A 449 -33.86 -10.68 21.46
N LYS A 450 -34.13 -10.40 20.19
CA LYS A 450 -33.25 -9.61 19.32
C LYS A 450 -33.53 -8.11 19.49
N PRO A 451 -32.51 -7.25 19.34
CA PRO A 451 -32.70 -5.80 19.35
C PRO A 451 -33.69 -5.41 18.25
N LYS A 452 -34.75 -4.67 18.63
CA LYS A 452 -35.82 -4.29 17.70
C LYS A 452 -35.41 -3.09 16.86
N LYS A 453 -35.94 -3.06 15.63
CA LYS A 453 -35.88 -1.91 14.73
C LYS A 453 -37.20 -1.14 14.87
N ARG A 454 -37.12 0.15 15.18
CA ARG A 454 -38.31 1.02 15.31
C ARG A 454 -38.28 2.13 14.28
N LEU A 455 -39.46 2.52 13.82
CA LEU A 455 -39.67 3.66 12.95
C LEU A 455 -40.54 4.67 13.70
N LEU A 456 -40.03 5.88 13.92
CA LEU A 456 -40.77 6.98 14.52
C LEU A 456 -41.41 7.81 13.42
N ILE A 457 -42.74 7.71 13.31
CA ILE A 457 -43.57 8.45 12.36
C ILE A 457 -44.29 9.56 13.11
N GLY A 458 -44.45 10.71 12.47
CA GLY A 458 -45.27 11.80 12.98
C GLY A 458 -45.27 12.98 12.03
N THR A 459 -46.14 13.96 12.30
CA THR A 459 -46.35 15.13 11.44
C THR A 459 -45.05 15.92 11.22
N PRO A 460 -44.80 16.45 10.01
CA PRO A 460 -43.75 17.44 9.77
C PRO A 460 -43.80 18.61 10.77
N GLY A 461 -42.63 19.11 11.19
CA GLY A 461 -42.54 20.30 12.06
C GLY A 461 -42.81 20.09 13.56
N ILE A 462 -43.27 18.90 14.00
CA ILE A 462 -43.64 18.65 15.40
C ILE A 462 -42.44 18.41 16.36
N GLY A 463 -41.21 18.54 15.86
CA GLY A 463 -39.99 18.36 16.67
C GLY A 463 -39.51 16.91 16.84
N LYS A 464 -39.82 15.99 15.91
CA LYS A 464 -39.35 14.58 15.98
C LYS A 464 -37.82 14.45 16.17
N SER A 465 -37.06 15.12 15.32
CA SER A 465 -35.60 15.10 15.31
C SER A 465 -35.02 15.83 16.53
N MET A 466 -35.42 17.11 16.70
CA MET A 466 -34.89 17.98 17.74
C MET A 466 -35.28 17.53 19.15
N ASN A 467 -36.54 17.12 19.38
CA ASN A 467 -37.02 16.77 20.72
C ASN A 467 -36.92 15.26 20.97
N ALA A 468 -37.54 14.42 20.13
CA ALA A 468 -37.53 12.98 20.39
C ALA A 468 -36.15 12.35 20.22
N GLY A 469 -35.40 12.73 19.18
CA GLY A 469 -34.03 12.24 18.96
C GLY A 469 -33.07 12.65 20.09
N SER A 470 -33.10 13.92 20.51
CA SER A 470 -32.28 14.43 21.62
C SER A 470 -32.63 13.79 22.96
N TYR A 471 -33.93 13.67 23.26
CA TYR A 471 -34.38 13.01 24.47
C TYR A 471 -33.99 11.53 24.53
N LEU A 472 -34.12 10.82 23.41
CA LEU A 472 -33.66 9.43 23.31
C LEU A 472 -32.16 9.31 23.51
N LEU A 473 -31.36 10.22 22.96
CA LEU A 473 -29.92 10.24 23.20
C LEU A 473 -29.62 10.43 24.68
N TYR A 474 -30.21 11.45 25.32
CA TYR A 474 -30.04 11.70 26.75
C TYR A 474 -30.33 10.45 27.59
N GLN A 475 -31.47 9.81 27.34
CA GLN A 475 -31.92 8.63 28.06
C GLN A 475 -31.04 7.39 27.81
N LEU A 476 -30.55 7.18 26.58
CA LEU A 476 -29.64 6.07 26.26
C LEU A 476 -28.25 6.23 26.88
N LEU A 477 -27.77 7.48 27.02
CA LEU A 477 -26.53 7.78 27.73
C LEU A 477 -26.64 7.50 29.23
N HIS A 478 -27.82 7.73 29.82
CA HIS A 478 -28.10 7.40 31.23
C HIS A 478 -28.50 5.93 31.47
N TYR A 479 -28.69 5.15 30.40
CA TYR A 479 -28.91 3.71 30.53
C TYR A 479 -27.65 3.02 31.09
N ASP A 480 -27.81 1.84 31.66
CA ASP A 480 -26.70 1.04 32.20
C ASP A 480 -25.57 0.83 31.17
N VAL A 481 -24.35 1.24 31.53
CA VAL A 481 -23.15 1.19 30.67
C VAL A 481 -22.67 -0.25 30.43
N GLU A 482 -22.89 -1.15 31.37
CA GLU A 482 -22.51 -2.56 31.24
C GLU A 482 -23.35 -3.26 30.16
N LYS A 483 -24.61 -2.82 30.04
CA LYS A 483 -25.57 -3.34 29.05
C LYS A 483 -25.44 -2.63 27.70
N LEU A 484 -25.24 -1.31 27.71
CA LEU A 484 -25.17 -0.49 26.52
C LEU A 484 -23.96 0.45 26.57
N GLN A 485 -22.92 0.12 25.79
CA GLN A 485 -21.61 0.78 25.84
C GLN A 485 -21.51 1.97 24.88
N MET A 486 -22.23 1.94 23.77
CA MET A 486 -22.13 2.96 22.72
C MET A 486 -23.49 3.41 22.19
N VAL A 487 -23.60 4.69 21.81
CA VAL A 487 -24.76 5.25 21.12
C VAL A 487 -24.28 6.00 19.88
N VAL A 488 -24.90 5.75 18.73
CA VAL A 488 -24.56 6.44 17.48
C VAL A 488 -25.76 7.24 17.01
N TYR A 489 -25.55 8.52 16.76
CA TYR A 489 -26.56 9.42 16.22
C TYR A 489 -26.17 9.84 14.80
N PHE A 490 -26.96 9.46 13.81
CA PHE A 490 -26.82 9.89 12.42
C PHE A 490 -27.74 11.07 12.14
N ILE A 491 -27.20 12.18 11.62
CA ILE A 491 -27.95 13.36 11.17
C ILE A 491 -27.40 13.79 9.81
N GLY A 492 -28.18 13.56 8.76
CA GLY A 492 -27.78 13.93 7.41
C GLY A 492 -26.46 13.28 6.97
N ARG A 493 -25.40 14.09 6.79
CA ARG A 493 -24.03 13.61 6.42
C ARG A 493 -23.10 13.47 7.63
N GLN A 494 -23.59 13.74 8.84
CA GLN A 494 -22.82 13.73 10.07
C GLN A 494 -23.24 12.53 10.92
N SER A 495 -22.25 11.91 11.56
CA SER A 495 -22.49 10.81 12.49
C SER A 495 -21.70 11.04 13.76
N PHE A 496 -22.41 11.03 14.88
CA PHE A 496 -21.84 11.24 16.21
C PHE A 496 -21.81 9.90 16.95
N LEU A 497 -20.60 9.42 17.27
CA LEU A 497 -20.41 8.25 18.11
C LEU A 497 -20.16 8.70 19.54
N PHE A 498 -21.07 8.33 20.44
CA PHE A 498 -20.94 8.52 21.88
C PHE A 498 -20.41 7.23 22.51
N ASP A 499 -19.19 7.29 23.02
CA ASP A 499 -18.57 6.23 23.79
C ASP A 499 -18.79 6.50 25.28
N LYS A 500 -19.60 5.65 25.93
CA LYS A 500 -19.93 5.79 27.35
C LYS A 500 -18.84 5.28 28.28
N ILE A 501 -17.91 4.46 27.78
CA ILE A 501 -16.78 3.94 28.55
C ILE A 501 -15.73 5.04 28.70
N THR A 502 -15.37 5.67 27.58
CA THR A 502 -14.37 6.77 27.58
C THR A 502 -14.98 8.15 27.80
N LYS A 503 -16.31 8.27 27.80
CA LYS A 503 -17.06 9.53 27.88
C LYS A 503 -16.66 10.52 26.78
N THR A 504 -16.56 10.04 25.55
CA THR A 504 -16.13 10.85 24.40
C THR A 504 -17.20 10.91 23.31
N VAL A 505 -17.20 12.02 22.55
CA VAL A 505 -17.99 12.17 21.31
C VAL A 505 -17.05 12.31 20.13
N SER A 506 -17.24 11.46 19.14
CA SER A 506 -16.48 11.47 17.89
C SER A 506 -17.41 11.82 16.73
N LEU A 507 -17.09 12.89 15.99
CA LEU A 507 -17.82 13.30 14.80
C LEU A 507 -17.16 12.73 13.53
N TYR A 508 -17.97 12.05 12.73
CA TYR A 508 -17.61 11.53 11.42
C TYR A 508 -18.39 12.29 10.34
N MET A 509 -17.68 12.71 9.30
CA MET A 509 -18.25 13.37 8.12
C MET A 509 -18.34 12.35 6.98
N ASP A 510 -19.49 12.34 6.30
CA ASP A 510 -19.82 11.46 5.17
C ASP A 510 -19.95 9.95 5.51
N ASP A 511 -20.71 9.27 4.66
CA ASP A 511 -20.95 7.83 4.64
C ASP A 511 -20.02 7.26 3.55
N PRO A 512 -19.02 6.40 3.88
CA PRO A 512 -19.17 5.16 4.66
C PRO A 512 -18.30 4.99 5.93
N GLY A 513 -17.65 6.04 6.43
CA GLY A 513 -16.65 5.92 7.52
C GLY A 513 -17.19 5.29 8.80
N ILE A 514 -18.28 5.85 9.36
CA ILE A 514 -18.85 5.38 10.63
C ILE A 514 -19.49 3.99 10.53
N VAL A 515 -20.05 3.61 9.37
CA VAL A 515 -20.76 2.33 9.22
C VAL A 515 -19.78 1.17 9.39
N ASN A 516 -18.57 1.30 8.84
CA ASN A 516 -17.52 0.32 9.03
C ASN A 516 -17.04 0.28 10.48
N VAL A 517 -16.89 1.43 11.13
CA VAL A 517 -16.52 1.52 12.56
C VAL A 517 -17.55 0.81 13.45
N VAL A 518 -18.84 1.07 13.26
CA VAL A 518 -19.93 0.41 14.02
C VAL A 518 -19.97 -1.09 13.74
N LYS A 519 -19.73 -1.51 12.48
CA LYS A 519 -19.60 -2.94 12.14
C LYS A 519 -18.45 -3.60 12.90
N ILE A 520 -17.28 -2.95 12.99
CA ILE A 520 -16.12 -3.47 13.73
C ILE A 520 -16.45 -3.60 15.22
N PHE A 521 -17.06 -2.59 15.84
CA PHE A 521 -17.45 -2.66 17.25
C PHE A 521 -18.50 -3.76 17.53
N SER A 522 -19.53 -3.85 16.68
CA SER A 522 -20.53 -4.92 16.72
C SER A 522 -19.90 -6.32 16.63
N LEU A 523 -18.94 -6.52 15.72
CA LEU A 523 -18.22 -7.78 15.57
C LEU A 523 -17.33 -8.11 16.79
N ARG A 524 -16.83 -7.10 17.50
CA ARG A 524 -16.10 -7.24 18.77
C ARG A 524 -17.01 -7.50 19.97
N GLY A 525 -18.33 -7.62 19.77
CA GLY A 525 -19.30 -7.87 20.84
C GLY A 525 -19.70 -6.62 21.63
N VAL A 526 -19.25 -5.43 21.22
CA VAL A 526 -19.70 -4.16 21.83
C VAL A 526 -21.17 -3.97 21.50
N LYS A 527 -21.99 -3.75 22.52
CA LYS A 527 -23.42 -3.50 22.38
C LYS A 527 -23.68 -2.00 22.28
N GLY A 528 -24.47 -1.62 21.28
CA GLY A 528 -24.82 -0.22 21.09
C GLY A 528 -26.20 0.00 20.48
N TYR A 529 -26.59 1.26 20.41
CA TYR A 529 -27.89 1.71 19.90
C TYR A 529 -27.71 2.81 18.86
N CYS A 530 -28.43 2.70 17.73
CA CYS A 530 -28.39 3.69 16.66
C CYS A 530 -29.67 4.54 16.64
N ILE A 531 -29.50 5.85 16.65
CA ILE A 531 -30.55 6.83 16.30
C ILE A 531 -30.24 7.31 14.89
N TYR A 532 -31.09 6.98 13.93
CA TYR A 532 -30.93 7.42 12.55
C TYR A 532 -31.97 8.49 12.21
N ASP A 533 -31.53 9.74 12.11
CA ASP A 533 -32.38 10.87 11.77
C ASP A 533 -32.29 11.20 10.28
N ALA A 534 -33.38 10.89 9.56
CA ALA A 534 -33.47 11.11 8.13
C ALA A 534 -33.84 12.56 7.75
N ALA A 535 -34.13 13.44 8.73
CA ALA A 535 -34.76 14.74 8.50
C ALA A 535 -33.97 15.74 7.66
N LEU A 536 -32.62 15.67 7.65
CA LEU A 536 -31.80 16.64 6.90
C LEU A 536 -31.34 16.16 5.52
N ALA A 537 -31.48 14.87 5.18
CA ALA A 537 -30.89 14.34 3.94
C ALA A 537 -31.82 13.48 3.08
N CYS A 538 -33.01 13.10 3.54
CA CYS A 538 -33.90 12.16 2.83
C CYS A 538 -33.15 10.91 2.31
N ARG A 539 -32.11 10.47 3.04
CA ARG A 539 -31.31 9.30 2.67
C ARG A 539 -31.85 8.07 3.38
N GLN A 540 -31.87 6.95 2.67
CA GLN A 540 -32.16 5.66 3.26
C GLN A 540 -31.00 5.25 4.18
N PRO A 541 -31.29 4.56 5.31
CA PRO A 541 -30.24 3.96 6.12
C PRO A 541 -29.35 3.05 5.27
N PRO A 542 -28.01 3.09 5.43
CA PRO A 542 -27.08 2.23 4.71
C PRO A 542 -27.45 0.75 4.79
N ALA A 543 -27.30 0.03 3.67
CA ALA A 543 -27.51 -1.41 3.58
C ALA A 543 -26.55 -2.15 4.53
N GLY A 544 -27.02 -2.50 5.72
CA GLY A 544 -26.22 -3.13 6.77
C GLY A 544 -26.41 -2.55 8.17
N LEU A 545 -27.19 -1.48 8.33
CA LEU A 545 -27.61 -0.97 9.62
C LEU A 545 -29.03 -1.45 10.04
N PRO A 546 -29.28 -1.66 11.35
CA PRO A 546 -28.28 -1.77 12.40
C PRO A 546 -27.37 -2.99 12.23
N CYS A 547 -26.15 -2.89 12.76
CA CYS A 547 -25.24 -4.01 12.83
C CYS A 547 -25.79 -5.12 13.73
N LYS A 548 -25.31 -6.36 13.56
CA LYS A 548 -25.80 -7.51 14.34
C LYS A 548 -25.59 -7.25 15.84
N GLY A 549 -26.66 -7.37 16.64
CA GLY A 549 -26.59 -7.12 18.07
C GLY A 549 -26.67 -5.64 18.47
N TRP A 550 -27.09 -4.74 17.57
CA TRP A 550 -27.38 -3.34 17.89
C TRP A 550 -28.86 -3.01 17.69
N GLY A 551 -29.41 -2.17 18.57
CA GLY A 551 -30.75 -1.59 18.42
C GLY A 551 -30.76 -0.41 17.45
N MET A 552 -31.91 -0.13 16.83
CA MET A 552 -32.04 1.06 15.99
C MET A 552 -33.44 1.66 16.05
N ILE A 553 -33.49 2.98 16.14
CA ILE A 553 -34.66 3.78 15.82
C ILE A 553 -34.36 4.69 14.62
N VAL A 554 -35.26 4.69 13.65
CA VAL A 554 -35.23 5.60 12.49
C VAL A 554 -36.27 6.68 12.72
N VAL A 555 -35.85 7.94 12.71
CA VAL A 555 -36.73 9.12 12.76
C VAL A 555 -37.03 9.53 11.32
N THR A 556 -38.30 9.49 10.93
CA THR A 556 -38.69 9.80 9.55
C THR A 556 -38.52 11.28 9.23
N PRO A 557 -38.18 11.62 7.97
CA PRO A 557 -38.11 13.02 7.58
C PRO A 557 -39.51 13.66 7.60
N PRO A 558 -39.60 15.00 7.66
CA PRO A 558 -40.84 15.69 7.35
C PRO A 558 -41.19 15.44 5.87
N ASP A 559 -42.22 14.63 5.61
CA ASP A 559 -42.73 14.45 4.25
C ASP A 559 -43.32 15.77 3.73
N LYS A 560 -42.98 16.15 2.50
CA LYS A 560 -43.55 17.33 1.82
C LYS A 560 -44.69 16.96 0.87
N ASN A 561 -44.94 15.66 0.66
CA ASN A 561 -45.91 15.17 -0.33
C ASN A 561 -47.17 14.53 0.29
N GLU A 562 -47.31 14.51 1.61
CA GLU A 562 -48.57 14.16 2.28
C GLU A 562 -49.32 15.44 2.66
N TYR A 563 -50.05 16.00 1.68
CA TYR A 563 -51.15 16.94 1.87
C TYR A 563 -52.45 16.33 1.35
#